data_AF-A0A6N4UN03-F1
#
_entry.id   AF-A0A6N4UN03-F1
#
_cell.length_a   1.000
_cell.length_b   1.000
_cell.length_c   1.000
_cell.angle_alpha   90.00
_cell.angle_beta   90.00
_cell.angle_gamma   90.00
#
_symmetry.space_group_name_H-M   'P 1'
#
loop_
_entity.id
_entity.type
_entity.pdbx_description
1 polymer ?
#
loop_
_entity_poly.entity_id
_entity_poly.type
_entity_poly.pdbx_seq_one_letter_code
_entity_poly.pdbx_strand_id
1 'polypeptide(L)'
;MGFVTKDPEQPDQPEDAAEVEGEIVPAAPVEGPGPVSSPADTGYTSAGVPTFDAVREKIETRYGTAIGASELASETPEGRSVEEQYEKRQQAAAERLQQIRESMGKSDDA
;
A
#
# COMPACT_ATOMS: atom_id res chain seq x y z
N MET A 1 30.85 44.69 -25.62
CA MET A 1 31.10 43.77 -24.50
C MET A 1 30.06 42.67 -24.60
N GLY A 2 30.47 41.41 -24.75
CA GLY A 2 29.70 40.34 -25.41
C GLY A 2 28.47 39.81 -24.67
N PHE A 3 27.52 39.30 -25.46
CA PHE A 3 26.37 38.51 -25.02
C PHE A 3 26.84 37.07 -24.77
N VAL A 4 26.71 36.60 -23.53
CA VAL A 4 26.81 35.17 -23.20
C VAL A 4 25.48 34.55 -23.59
N THR A 5 25.49 33.75 -24.65
CA THR A 5 24.40 32.85 -25.03
C THR A 5 24.26 31.79 -23.94
N LYS A 6 23.17 31.84 -23.18
CA LYS A 6 22.75 30.75 -22.31
C LYS A 6 21.97 29.77 -23.18
N ASP A 7 22.57 28.62 -23.46
CA ASP A 7 21.91 27.48 -24.10
C ASP A 7 20.64 27.08 -23.31
N PRO A 8 19.49 26.83 -23.96
CA PRO A 8 18.20 26.62 -23.31
C PRO A 8 17.86 25.15 -22.96
N GLU A 9 18.82 24.22 -23.01
CA GLU A 9 18.56 22.79 -22.73
C GLU A 9 19.33 22.28 -21.50
N GLN A 10 19.03 22.82 -20.32
CA GLN A 10 19.31 22.08 -19.09
C GLN A 10 18.02 21.98 -18.28
N PRO A 11 17.33 20.81 -18.30
CA PRO A 11 16.15 20.61 -17.49
C PRO A 11 16.54 20.70 -16.01
N ASP A 12 15.73 21.44 -15.25
CA ASP A 12 15.82 21.54 -13.79
C ASP A 12 15.86 20.13 -13.19
N GLN A 13 17.04 19.72 -12.71
CA GLN A 13 17.16 18.49 -11.96
C GLN A 13 16.54 18.73 -10.58
N PRO A 14 15.57 17.91 -10.13
CA PRO A 14 15.05 18.02 -8.79
C PRO A 14 16.19 17.75 -7.80
N GLU A 15 16.41 18.72 -6.93
CA GLU A 15 17.42 18.72 -5.89
C GLU A 15 17.16 17.53 -4.95
N ASP A 16 18.10 16.59 -4.96
CA ASP A 16 18.40 15.57 -3.95
C ASP A 16 17.28 15.31 -2.92
N ALA A 17 16.39 14.38 -3.25
CA ALA A 17 15.70 13.62 -2.21
C ALA A 17 16.78 12.89 -1.42
N ALA A 18 16.99 13.29 -0.16
CA ALA A 18 17.97 12.66 0.73
C ALA A 18 17.83 11.14 0.67
N GLU A 19 18.76 10.51 -0.04
CA GLU A 19 18.90 9.08 -0.11
C GLU A 19 19.32 8.63 1.29
N VAL A 20 18.40 8.02 2.03
CA VAL A 20 18.72 7.42 3.33
C VAL A 20 19.51 6.16 3.02
N GLU A 21 20.82 6.33 2.87
CA GLU A 21 21.77 5.24 2.69
C GLU A 21 21.78 4.43 3.99
N GLY A 22 21.08 3.29 3.99
CA GLY A 22 21.15 2.35 5.08
C GLY A 22 22.56 1.77 5.15
N GLU A 23 23.34 2.14 6.16
CA GLU A 23 24.66 1.56 6.36
C GLU A 23 24.55 0.05 6.59
N ILE A 24 25.07 -0.71 5.63
CA ILE A 24 25.14 -2.16 5.71
C ILE A 24 26.32 -2.50 6.61
N VAL A 25 26.06 -2.77 7.89
CA VAL A 25 27.09 -3.20 8.83
C VAL A 25 27.64 -4.55 8.34
N PRO A 26 28.95 -4.66 8.01
CA PRO A 26 29.50 -5.91 7.51
C PRO A 26 29.41 -6.98 8.60
N ALA A 27 28.80 -8.12 8.27
CA ALA A 27 28.79 -9.28 9.16
C ALA A 27 30.25 -9.76 9.36
N ALA A 28 30.71 -9.75 10.62
CA ALA A 28 32.03 -10.27 10.96
C ALA A 28 32.16 -11.76 10.56
N PRO A 29 33.37 -12.26 10.22
CA PRO A 29 33.58 -13.66 9.85
C PRO A 29 33.19 -14.56 11.03
N VAL A 30 32.24 -15.46 10.81
CA VAL A 30 31.80 -16.44 11.82
C VAL A 30 32.83 -17.57 11.94
N GLU A 31 33.57 -17.62 13.04
CA GLU A 31 34.42 -18.75 13.41
C GLU A 31 33.57 -19.92 13.96
N GLY A 32 33.33 -20.96 13.15
CA GLY A 32 32.95 -22.33 13.59
C GLY A 32 31.66 -22.51 14.42
N PRO A 33 31.09 -23.73 14.50
CA PRO A 33 29.92 -23.97 15.33
C PRO A 33 30.34 -24.13 16.79
N GLY A 34 30.51 -23.02 17.51
CA GLY A 34 30.42 -23.00 18.97
C GLY A 34 28.98 -23.29 19.42
N PRO A 35 28.74 -23.74 20.67
CA PRO A 35 27.40 -24.06 21.13
C PRO A 35 26.52 -22.82 20.96
N VAL A 36 25.60 -22.89 20.00
CA VAL A 36 24.56 -21.89 19.83
C VAL A 36 23.70 -21.96 21.08
N SER A 37 23.96 -21.09 22.05
CA SER A 37 22.91 -20.70 22.99
C SER A 37 21.81 -20.14 22.11
N SER A 38 20.74 -20.91 21.92
CA SER A 38 19.53 -20.44 21.27
C SER A 38 19.22 -19.06 21.86
N PRO A 39 19.31 -17.96 21.09
CA PRO A 39 18.82 -16.70 21.60
C PRO A 39 17.38 -16.96 22.01
N ALA A 40 16.98 -16.43 23.18
CA ALA A 40 15.61 -16.46 23.64
C ALA A 40 14.65 -16.17 22.46
N ASP A 41 13.43 -16.73 22.51
CA ASP A 41 12.32 -16.62 21.52
C ASP A 41 12.00 -15.16 21.14
N THR A 42 12.96 -14.52 20.49
CA THR A 42 12.91 -13.13 20.02
C THR A 42 12.56 -13.12 18.54
N GLY A 43 12.71 -14.26 17.85
CA GLY A 43 12.55 -14.39 16.41
C GLY A 43 13.73 -13.83 15.60
N TYR A 44 14.85 -13.47 16.26
CA TYR A 44 16.05 -12.95 15.61
C TYR A 44 17.29 -13.74 16.01
N THR A 45 18.23 -13.85 15.07
CA THR A 45 19.59 -14.35 15.31
C THR A 45 20.40 -13.34 16.12
N SER A 46 21.54 -13.75 16.67
CA SER A 46 22.47 -12.85 17.38
C SER A 46 23.02 -11.71 16.51
N ALA A 47 23.03 -11.88 15.19
CA ALA A 47 23.39 -10.84 14.22
C ALA A 47 22.22 -9.89 13.87
N GLY A 48 21.05 -10.06 14.49
CA GLY A 48 19.86 -9.24 14.23
C GLY A 48 19.06 -9.63 12.99
N VAL A 49 19.40 -10.73 12.31
CA VAL A 49 18.64 -11.24 11.16
C VAL A 49 17.43 -12.04 11.65
N PRO A 50 16.20 -11.81 11.16
CA PRO A 50 15.04 -12.63 11.49
C PRO A 50 15.26 -14.12 11.17
N THR A 51 14.77 -15.01 12.03
CA THR A 51 14.79 -16.44 11.74
C THR A 51 13.72 -16.78 10.70
N PHE A 52 13.88 -17.93 10.03
CA PHE A 52 12.89 -18.42 9.06
C PHE A 52 11.52 -18.61 9.72
N ASP A 53 11.48 -19.19 10.92
CA ASP A 53 10.24 -19.42 11.65
C ASP A 53 9.53 -18.11 12.00
N ALA A 54 10.26 -17.06 12.40
CA ALA A 54 9.68 -15.76 12.70
C ALA A 54 9.07 -15.07 11.47
N VAL A 55 9.73 -15.18 10.30
CA VAL A 55 9.18 -14.65 9.05
C VAL A 55 7.94 -15.44 8.64
N ARG A 56 7.98 -16.78 8.76
CA ARG A 56 6.86 -17.65 8.44
C ARG A 56 5.64 -17.33 9.31
N GLU A 57 5.79 -17.30 10.62
CA GLU A 57 4.72 -16.99 11.57
C GLU A 57 4.09 -15.62 11.29
N LYS A 58 4.93 -14.62 10.97
CA LYS A 58 4.48 -13.27 10.60
C LYS A 58 3.66 -13.27 9.31
N ILE A 59 4.04 -14.07 8.31
CA ILE A 59 3.28 -14.20 7.06
C ILE A 59 1.94 -14.88 7.33
N GLU A 60 1.94 -15.99 8.06
CA GLU A 60 0.71 -16.75 8.39
C GLU A 60 -0.28 -15.89 9.19
N THR A 61 0.22 -15.13 10.17
CA THR A 61 -0.59 -14.21 10.96
C THR A 61 -1.18 -13.09 10.09
N ARG A 62 -0.36 -12.42 9.27
CA ARG A 62 -0.85 -11.34 8.38
C ARG A 62 -1.86 -11.86 7.37
N TYR A 63 -1.61 -13.04 6.81
CA TYR A 63 -2.53 -13.66 5.86
C TYR A 63 -3.86 -14.02 6.52
N GLY A 64 -3.83 -14.64 7.71
CA GLY A 64 -5.03 -14.95 8.48
C GLY A 64 -5.84 -13.69 8.84
N THR A 65 -5.18 -12.63 9.28
CA THR A 65 -5.83 -11.34 9.55
C THR A 65 -6.42 -10.71 8.29
N ALA A 66 -5.67 -10.73 7.18
CA ALA A 66 -6.11 -10.08 5.94
C ALA A 66 -7.40 -10.68 5.39
N ILE A 67 -7.61 -12.00 5.55
CA ILE A 67 -8.84 -12.67 5.11
C ILE A 67 -10.09 -12.03 5.77
N GLY A 68 -10.06 -11.76 7.08
CA GLY A 68 -11.22 -11.22 7.81
C GLY A 68 -11.21 -9.70 8.01
N ALA A 69 -10.11 -9.01 7.75
CA ALA A 69 -9.97 -7.59 8.07
C ALA A 69 -10.95 -6.70 7.29
N SER A 70 -11.28 -7.07 6.05
CA SER A 70 -12.21 -6.29 5.21
C SER A 70 -13.64 -6.33 5.74
N GLU A 71 -14.10 -7.48 6.23
CA GLU A 71 -15.42 -7.65 6.83
C GLU A 71 -15.54 -6.79 8.10
N LEU A 72 -14.54 -6.86 9.01
CA LEU A 72 -14.50 -6.01 10.20
C LEU A 72 -14.46 -4.52 9.84
N ALA A 73 -13.69 -4.14 8.83
CA ALA A 73 -13.62 -2.75 8.38
C ALA A 73 -14.97 -2.25 7.86
N SER A 74 -15.74 -3.09 7.16
CA SER A 74 -17.08 -2.75 6.67
C SER A 74 -18.10 -2.55 7.79
N GLU A 75 -17.94 -3.24 8.92
CA GLU A 75 -18.83 -3.13 10.08
C GLU A 75 -18.55 -1.90 10.96
N THR A 76 -17.49 -1.15 10.68
CA THR A 76 -17.23 0.12 11.37
C THR A 76 -18.29 1.16 11.02
N PRO A 77 -18.58 2.14 11.90
CA PRO A 77 -19.47 3.25 11.57
C PRO A 77 -19.05 3.99 10.29
N GLU A 78 -17.76 4.19 10.11
CA GLU A 78 -17.17 4.82 8.94
C GLU A 78 -17.39 3.96 7.68
N GLY A 79 -17.14 2.65 7.78
CA GLY A 79 -17.38 1.68 6.70
C GLY A 79 -18.84 1.70 6.23
N ARG A 80 -19.79 1.64 7.17
CA ARG A 80 -21.23 1.75 6.86
C ARG A 80 -21.59 3.08 6.18
N SER A 81 -20.99 4.19 6.63
CA SER A 81 -21.28 5.51 6.05
C SER A 81 -20.80 5.64 4.59
N VAL A 82 -19.66 5.02 4.26
CA VAL A 82 -19.13 4.98 2.89
C VAL A 82 -20.02 4.13 1.99
N GLU A 83 -20.46 2.98 2.48
CA GLU A 83 -21.39 2.10 1.75
C GLU A 83 -22.72 2.80 1.48
N GLU A 84 -23.31 3.44 2.49
CA GLU A 84 -24.56 4.19 2.33
C GLU A 84 -24.43 5.32 1.27
N GLN A 85 -23.31 6.04 1.25
CA GLN A 85 -23.04 7.06 0.24
C GLN A 85 -22.91 6.46 -1.17
N TYR A 86 -22.26 5.29 -1.27
CA TYR A 86 -22.14 4.57 -2.52
C TYR A 86 -23.52 4.10 -3.02
N GLU A 87 -24.33 3.47 -2.16
CA GLU A 87 -25.69 3.05 -2.49
C GLU A 87 -26.57 4.22 -2.95
N LYS A 88 -26.55 5.35 -2.22
CA LYS A 88 -27.28 6.58 -2.62
C LYS A 88 -26.89 7.05 -4.01
N ARG A 89 -25.60 7.02 -4.35
CA ARG A 89 -25.11 7.39 -5.69
C ARG A 89 -25.60 6.42 -6.74
N GLN A 90 -25.59 5.12 -6.46
CA GLN A 90 -26.07 4.09 -7.38
C GLN A 90 -27.58 4.20 -7.62
N GLN A 91 -28.37 4.46 -6.58
CA GLN A 91 -29.81 4.70 -6.69
C GLN A 91 -30.10 5.93 -7.56
N ALA A 92 -29.45 7.07 -7.28
CA ALA A 92 -29.61 8.28 -8.08
C ALA A 92 -29.22 8.07 -9.55
N ALA A 93 -28.15 7.30 -9.81
CA ALA A 93 -27.76 6.95 -11.18
C ALA A 93 -28.82 6.06 -11.86
N ALA A 94 -29.36 5.07 -11.15
CA ALA A 94 -30.40 4.18 -11.66
C ALA A 94 -31.70 4.95 -11.99
N GLU A 95 -32.15 5.83 -11.09
CA GLU A 95 -33.30 6.71 -11.32
C GLU A 95 -33.09 7.59 -12.54
N ARG A 96 -31.89 8.17 -12.69
CA ARG A 96 -31.58 9.00 -13.85
C ARG A 96 -31.61 8.22 -15.16
N LEU A 97 -31.08 7.01 -15.17
CA LEU A 97 -31.14 6.12 -16.34
C LEU A 97 -32.58 5.74 -16.68
N GLN A 98 -33.42 5.51 -15.67
CA GLN A 98 -34.85 5.24 -15.88
C GLN A 98 -35.55 6.44 -16.52
N GLN A 99 -35.33 7.65 -16.01
CA GLN A 99 -35.89 8.88 -16.58
C GLN A 99 -35.50 9.06 -18.05
N ILE A 100 -34.22 8.79 -18.39
CA ILE A 100 -33.74 8.86 -19.78
C ILE A 100 -34.48 7.85 -20.65
N ARG A 101 -34.59 6.59 -20.20
CA ARG A 101 -35.30 5.54 -20.94
C ARG A 101 -36.76 5.90 -21.18
N GLU A 102 -37.45 6.44 -20.18
CA GLU A 102 -38.83 6.90 -20.31
C GLU A 102 -38.95 8.09 -21.28
N SER A 103 -38.00 9.03 -21.25
CA SER A 103 -38.00 10.17 -22.17
C SER A 103 -37.80 9.76 -23.63
N MET A 104 -36.97 8.74 -23.88
CA MET A 104 -36.75 8.18 -25.22
C MET A 104 -38.01 7.44 -25.71
N GLY A 105 -38.57 6.54 -24.88
CA GLY A 105 -39.79 5.80 -25.26
C GLY A 105 -41.01 6.69 -25.49
N LYS A 106 -41.19 7.77 -24.71
CA LYS A 106 -42.28 8.75 -24.94
C LYS A 106 -42.08 9.59 -26.20
N SER A 107 -40.85 9.76 -26.67
CA SER A 107 -40.56 10.51 -27.90
C SER A 107 -40.86 9.69 -29.16
N ASP A 108 -40.81 8.36 -29.08
CA ASP A 108 -41.11 7.44 -30.18
C ASP A 108 -42.62 7.17 -30.38
N ASP A 109 -43.45 7.44 -29.36
CA ASP A 109 -44.91 7.21 -29.36
C ASP A 109 -45.74 8.46 -29.77
N ALA A 110 -45.07 9.59 -30.05
CA ALA A 110 -45.67 10.88 -30.43
C ALA A 110 -45.40 11.25 -31.90
#